data_AF-A0AAI9PCH6-F1
#
_entry.id   AF-A0AAI9PCH6-F1
#
_cell.length_a   1.000
_cell.length_b   1.000
_cell.length_c   1.000
_cell.angle_alpha   90.00
_cell.angle_beta   90.00
_cell.angle_gamma   90.00
#
_symmetry.space_group_name_H-M   'P 1'
#
loop_
_entity.id
_entity.type
_entity.pdbx_description
1 polymer ?
#
loop_
_entity_poly.entity_id
_entity_poly.type
_entity_poly.pdbx_seq_one_letter_code
_entity_poly.pdbx_strand_id
1 'polypeptide(L)'
;MFYSDSIVRILIIRNDVKKIILIFFALILLGCKPNTDKVISVAESELSQYLVDPESAKFKDSIFYPEKDVGYTDQSGYVCGLVNAKNSFGGYTGFQPYYIHVLVKTRFLVPVLGVLHGSREARVITEKDIKDKVSLERVAIDYRDKCPRNK
;
A
#
# COMPACT_ATOMS: atom_id res chain seq x y z
N MET A 1 42.94 -50.46 -3.45
CA MET A 1 43.03 -48.99 -3.31
C MET A 1 41.82 -48.33 -4.01
N PHE A 2 40.59 -48.60 -3.55
CA PHE A 2 39.34 -48.11 -4.21
C PHE A 2 38.34 -47.47 -3.23
N TYR A 3 38.64 -47.45 -1.93
CA TYR A 3 37.70 -47.00 -0.88
C TYR A 3 37.82 -45.48 -0.57
N SER A 4 38.95 -44.86 -0.94
CA SER A 4 39.22 -43.44 -0.64
C SER A 4 38.41 -42.48 -1.53
N ASP A 5 38.29 -42.78 -2.83
CA ASP A 5 37.61 -41.90 -3.78
C ASP A 5 36.09 -41.78 -3.54
N SER A 6 35.43 -42.88 -3.16
CA SER A 6 33.99 -42.87 -2.89
C SER A 6 33.63 -42.09 -1.63
N ILE A 7 34.43 -42.19 -0.57
CA ILE A 7 34.20 -41.45 0.69
C ILE A 7 34.46 -39.95 0.50
N VAL A 8 35.54 -39.59 -0.20
CA VAL A 8 35.87 -38.18 -0.48
C VAL A 8 34.75 -37.52 -1.30
N ARG A 9 34.20 -38.20 -2.31
CA ARG A 9 33.04 -37.71 -3.09
C ARG A 9 31.79 -37.53 -2.25
N ILE A 10 31.46 -38.47 -1.35
CA ILE A 10 30.30 -38.36 -0.44
C ILE A 10 30.48 -37.19 0.54
N LEU A 11 31.68 -36.98 1.05
CA LEU A 11 31.98 -35.89 1.98
C LEU A 11 31.90 -34.51 1.32
N ILE A 12 32.33 -34.40 0.06
CA ILE A 12 32.20 -33.19 -0.77
C ILE A 12 30.72 -32.89 -1.05
N ILE A 13 29.94 -33.87 -1.52
CA ILE A 13 28.49 -33.73 -1.76
C ILE A 13 27.77 -33.29 -0.48
N ARG A 14 28.13 -33.87 0.68
CA ARG A 14 27.53 -33.51 1.97
C ARG A 14 27.86 -32.08 2.41
N ASN A 15 29.02 -31.53 2.02
CA ASN A 15 29.40 -30.16 2.33
C ASN A 15 28.76 -29.16 1.35
N ASP A 16 28.63 -29.52 0.08
CA ASP A 16 27.99 -28.70 -0.94
C ASP A 16 26.47 -28.62 -0.72
N VAL A 17 25.82 -29.71 -0.30
CA VAL A 17 24.40 -29.71 0.10
C VAL A 17 24.17 -28.79 1.31
N LYS A 18 25.07 -28.78 2.30
CA LYS A 18 24.98 -27.86 3.45
C LYS A 18 25.13 -26.40 3.03
N LYS A 19 26.06 -26.11 2.11
CA LYS A 19 26.24 -24.76 1.55
C LYS A 19 25.03 -24.33 0.72
N ILE A 20 24.46 -25.23 -0.08
CA ILE A 20 23.25 -24.96 -0.87
C ILE A 20 22.05 -24.68 0.05
N ILE A 21 21.87 -25.44 1.14
CA ILE A 21 20.81 -25.19 2.12
C ILE A 21 20.99 -23.82 2.80
N LEU A 22 22.22 -23.45 3.17
CA LEU A 22 22.54 -22.14 3.76
C LEU A 22 22.26 -20.99 2.79
N ILE A 23 22.62 -21.13 1.51
CA ILE A 23 22.36 -20.14 0.47
C ILE A 23 20.85 -19.99 0.23
N PHE A 24 20.12 -21.11 0.15
CA PHE A 24 18.67 -21.10 -0.03
C PHE A 24 17.96 -20.41 1.14
N PHE A 25 18.41 -20.65 2.37
CA PHE A 25 17.89 -19.98 3.57
C PHE A 25 18.22 -18.48 3.59
N ALA A 26 19.40 -18.08 3.10
CA ALA A 26 19.79 -16.68 2.99
C ALA A 26 18.96 -15.91 1.94
N LEU A 27 18.56 -16.57 0.84
CA LEU A 27 17.69 -15.97 -0.18
C LEU A 27 16.27 -15.69 0.33
N ILE A 28 15.76 -16.46 1.29
CA ILE A 28 14.44 -16.24 1.89
C ILE A 28 14.40 -14.96 2.75
N LEU A 29 15.55 -14.48 3.22
CA LEU A 29 15.65 -13.26 4.05
C LEU A 29 15.66 -11.95 3.23
N LEU A 30 15.57 -12.03 1.90
CA LEU A 30 15.39 -10.85 1.06
C LEU A 30 13.96 -10.31 1.23
N GLY A 31 13.75 -9.45 2.23
CA GLY A 31 12.47 -8.80 2.47
C GLY A 31 12.09 -7.89 1.30
N CYS A 32 10.98 -8.19 0.63
CA CYS A 32 10.40 -7.30 -0.39
C CYS A 32 9.61 -6.16 0.26
N LYS A 33 9.96 -4.92 -0.08
CA LYS A 33 9.13 -3.74 0.23
C LYS A 33 7.92 -3.71 -0.73
N PRO A 34 6.70 -3.43 -0.25
CA PRO A 34 5.53 -3.37 -1.13
C PRO A 34 5.69 -2.26 -2.19
N ASN A 35 5.08 -2.42 -3.37
CA ASN A 35 5.12 -1.37 -4.39
C ASN A 35 4.11 -0.24 -4.05
N THR A 36 4.40 1.00 -4.44
CA THR A 36 3.51 2.16 -4.24
C THR A 36 2.15 1.94 -4.90
N ASP A 37 2.09 1.27 -6.06
CA ASP A 37 0.84 0.95 -6.74
C ASP A 37 -0.06 0.03 -5.90
N LYS A 38 0.56 -0.86 -5.10
CA LYS A 38 -0.19 -1.71 -4.18
C LYS A 38 -0.79 -0.90 -3.03
N VAL A 39 -0.10 0.14 -2.58
CA VAL A 39 -0.62 1.04 -1.54
C VAL A 39 -1.78 1.86 -2.07
N ILE A 40 -1.66 2.41 -3.29
CA ILE A 40 -2.73 3.16 -3.94
C ILE A 40 -3.98 2.29 -4.15
N SER A 41 -3.83 1.09 -4.70
CA SER A 41 -4.98 0.18 -4.90
C SER A 41 -5.68 -0.22 -3.60
N VAL A 42 -4.93 -0.42 -2.51
CA VAL A 42 -5.53 -0.62 -1.18
C VAL A 42 -6.27 0.63 -0.72
N ALA A 43 -5.69 1.81 -0.88
CA ALA A 43 -6.34 3.07 -0.52
C ALA A 43 -7.64 3.31 -1.27
N GLU A 44 -7.66 3.06 -2.58
CA GLU A 44 -8.84 3.20 -3.43
C GLU A 44 -9.93 2.18 -3.03
N SER A 45 -9.54 0.93 -2.77
CA SER A 45 -10.45 -0.12 -2.30
C SER A 45 -11.02 0.16 -0.92
N GLU A 46 -10.26 0.80 -0.04
CA GLU A 46 -10.72 1.19 1.29
C GLU A 46 -11.64 2.41 1.21
N LEU A 47 -11.25 3.42 0.41
CA LEU A 47 -12.07 4.63 0.21
C LEU A 47 -13.43 4.29 -0.41
N SER A 48 -13.48 3.35 -1.35
CA SER A 48 -14.73 2.97 -2.01
C SER A 48 -15.80 2.48 -1.02
N GLN A 49 -15.40 1.85 0.08
CA GLN A 49 -16.33 1.40 1.13
C GLN A 49 -16.99 2.56 1.90
N TYR A 50 -16.42 3.77 1.85
CA TYR A 50 -17.03 4.97 2.44
C TYR A 50 -17.98 5.69 1.47
N LEU A 51 -18.11 5.23 0.23
CA LEU A 51 -18.98 5.82 -0.78
C LEU A 51 -20.38 5.16 -0.75
N VAL A 52 -21.37 5.85 -1.30
CA VAL A 52 -22.76 5.35 -1.34
C VAL A 52 -22.88 4.07 -2.16
N ASP A 53 -22.19 4.01 -3.30
CA ASP A 53 -22.10 2.82 -4.16
C ASP A 53 -20.61 2.49 -4.37
N PRO A 54 -20.05 1.55 -3.58
CA PRO A 54 -18.63 1.20 -3.61
C PRO A 54 -18.14 0.74 -4.99
N GLU A 55 -18.96 0.00 -5.72
CA GLU A 55 -18.61 -0.57 -7.04
C GLU A 55 -18.65 0.49 -8.16
N SER A 56 -19.24 1.65 -7.90
CA SER A 56 -19.29 2.76 -8.86
C SER A 56 -18.06 3.67 -8.84
N ALA A 57 -17.15 3.47 -7.89
CA ALA A 57 -16.02 4.35 -7.65
C ALA A 57 -15.06 4.39 -8.85
N LYS A 58 -14.74 5.61 -9.30
CA LYS A 58 -13.76 5.88 -10.35
C LYS A 58 -12.70 6.83 -9.82
N PHE A 59 -11.47 6.35 -9.76
CA PHE A 59 -10.32 7.09 -9.26
C PHE A 59 -9.47 7.65 -10.40
N LYS A 60 -8.87 8.82 -10.19
CA LYS A 60 -7.93 9.48 -11.11
C LYS A 60 -6.88 10.25 -10.31
N ASP A 61 -5.69 10.36 -10.89
CA ASP A 61 -4.58 11.17 -10.37
C ASP A 61 -4.21 10.84 -8.91
N SER A 62 -4.36 9.56 -8.53
CA SER A 62 -4.02 9.06 -7.19
C SER A 62 -2.50 9.06 -6.98
N ILE A 63 -2.04 9.76 -5.96
CA ILE A 63 -0.62 9.89 -5.58
C ILE A 63 -0.46 9.50 -4.11
N PHE A 64 0.57 8.71 -3.83
CA PHE A 64 0.93 8.32 -2.47
C PHE A 64 2.01 9.22 -1.89
N TYR A 65 1.75 9.79 -0.72
CA TYR A 65 2.64 10.62 0.08
C TYR A 65 3.09 9.84 1.32
N PRO A 66 4.29 9.23 1.31
CA PRO A 66 4.77 8.40 2.41
C PRO A 66 5.14 9.27 3.63
N GLU A 67 4.83 8.74 4.81
CA GLU A 67 5.30 9.28 6.08
C GLU A 67 6.78 8.91 6.32
N LYS A 68 7.52 9.74 7.04
CA LYS A 68 8.98 9.58 7.20
C LYS A 68 9.38 8.49 8.20
N ASP A 69 8.48 8.11 9.12
CA ASP A 69 8.81 7.29 10.28
C ASP A 69 8.11 5.91 10.26
N VAL A 70 8.08 5.27 9.09
CA VAL A 70 7.54 3.92 8.94
C VAL A 70 8.67 2.88 8.91
N GLY A 71 8.49 1.77 9.63
CA GLY A 71 9.48 0.70 9.68
C GLY A 71 9.91 0.20 8.28
N TYR A 72 11.10 -0.39 8.19
CA TYR A 72 11.77 -0.74 6.92
C TYR A 72 10.89 -1.54 5.92
N THR A 73 9.98 -2.37 6.43
CA THR A 73 9.09 -3.26 5.66
C THR A 73 7.68 -2.71 5.45
N ASP A 74 7.36 -1.60 6.11
CA ASP A 74 6.01 -1.07 6.23
C ASP A 74 5.89 0.20 5.37
N GLN A 75 4.68 0.53 4.97
CA GLN A 75 4.36 1.78 4.28
C GLN A 75 3.14 2.41 4.94
N SER A 76 3.30 3.66 5.34
CA SER A 76 2.26 4.49 5.95
C SER A 76 2.29 5.84 5.26
N GLY A 77 1.13 6.47 5.12
CA GLY A 77 1.04 7.78 4.52
C GLY A 77 -0.35 8.07 3.95
N TYR A 78 -0.46 9.18 3.26
CA TYR A 78 -1.72 9.63 2.65
C TYR A 78 -1.73 9.33 1.16
N VAL A 79 -2.85 8.80 0.67
CA VAL A 79 -3.15 8.75 -0.76
C VAL A 79 -4.14 9.84 -1.08
N CYS A 80 -3.83 10.65 -2.08
CA CYS A 80 -4.64 11.78 -2.50
C CYS A 80 -4.94 11.69 -3.99
N GLY A 81 -6.12 12.11 -4.40
CA GLY A 81 -6.49 12.09 -5.82
C GLY A 81 -7.90 12.61 -6.05
N LEU A 82 -8.50 12.20 -7.16
CA LEU A 82 -9.87 12.52 -7.55
C LEU A 82 -10.73 11.25 -7.57
N VAL A 83 -11.91 11.31 -6.96
CA VAL A 83 -12.89 10.22 -6.97
C VAL A 83 -14.23 10.70 -7.53
N ASN A 84 -14.85 9.88 -8.37
CA ASN A 84 -16.22 10.08 -8.83
C ASN A 84 -17.02 8.81 -8.56
N ALA A 85 -18.19 8.94 -7.94
CA ALA A 85 -19.05 7.82 -7.60
C ALA A 85 -20.52 8.22 -7.74
N LYS A 86 -21.40 7.23 -7.78
CA LYS A 86 -22.84 7.46 -7.80
C LYS A 86 -23.33 7.92 -6.44
N ASN A 87 -24.30 8.82 -6.46
CA ASN A 87 -25.09 9.19 -5.29
C ASN A 87 -26.26 8.21 -5.07
N SER A 88 -27.06 8.44 -4.03
CA SER A 88 -28.25 7.62 -3.72
C SER A 88 -29.33 7.63 -4.81
N PHE A 89 -29.25 8.56 -5.77
CA PHE A 89 -30.15 8.63 -6.93
C PHE A 89 -29.59 7.90 -8.17
N GLY A 90 -28.42 7.24 -8.04
CA GLY A 90 -27.79 6.46 -9.11
C GLY A 90 -26.97 7.29 -10.12
N GLY A 91 -26.86 8.61 -9.92
CA GLY A 91 -26.15 9.52 -10.82
C GLY A 91 -24.73 9.84 -10.32
N TYR A 92 -23.77 9.99 -11.24
CA TYR A 92 -22.43 10.47 -10.91
C TYR A 92 -22.47 11.97 -10.59
N THR A 93 -21.83 12.36 -9.49
CA THR A 93 -21.80 13.76 -9.04
C THR A 93 -20.57 14.54 -9.54
N GLY A 94 -19.67 13.89 -10.26
CA GLY A 94 -18.44 14.48 -10.77
C GLY A 94 -17.23 14.15 -9.89
N PHE A 95 -16.04 14.39 -10.44
CA PHE A 95 -14.77 14.15 -9.75
C PHE A 95 -14.58 15.15 -8.62
N GLN A 96 -14.33 14.61 -7.43
CA GLN A 96 -14.13 15.34 -6.18
C GLN A 96 -12.77 14.97 -5.58
N PRO A 97 -12.02 15.93 -5.01
CA PRO A 97 -10.76 15.62 -4.37
C PRO A 97 -10.98 14.78 -3.12
N TYR A 98 -10.10 13.82 -2.89
CA TYR A 98 -10.12 12.96 -1.71
C TYR A 98 -8.73 12.80 -1.12
N TYR A 99 -8.70 12.42 0.16
CA TYR A 99 -7.52 11.84 0.79
C TYR A 99 -7.92 10.68 1.70
N ILE A 100 -6.99 9.76 1.92
CA ILE A 100 -7.13 8.68 2.90
C ILE A 100 -5.76 8.31 3.46
N HIS A 101 -5.69 8.12 4.77
CA HIS A 101 -4.49 7.57 5.41
C HIS A 101 -4.51 6.05 5.28
N VAL A 102 -3.41 5.47 4.83
CA VAL A 102 -3.25 4.02 4.69
C VAL A 102 -1.98 3.54 5.36
N LEU A 103 -2.09 2.38 6.00
CA LEU A 103 -0.99 1.62 6.56
C LEU A 103 -0.99 0.25 5.90
N VAL A 104 0.12 -0.10 5.25
CA VAL A 104 0.36 -1.41 4.64
C VAL A 104 1.58 -2.03 5.32
N LYS A 105 1.35 -3.15 6.00
CA LYS A 105 2.35 -3.91 6.73
C LYS A 105 2.63 -5.24 6.05
N THR A 106 3.90 -5.51 5.79
CA THR A 106 4.33 -6.75 5.16
C THR A 106 4.42 -7.86 6.22
N ARG A 107 3.76 -9.00 5.98
CA ARG A 107 3.87 -10.16 6.87
C ARG A 107 5.19 -10.91 6.58
N PHE A 108 6.22 -10.60 7.36
CA PHE A 108 7.59 -11.11 7.20
C PHE A 108 7.70 -12.63 7.06
N LEU A 109 6.82 -13.40 7.72
CA LEU A 109 6.93 -14.86 7.74
C LEU A 109 6.30 -15.56 6.53
N VAL A 110 5.35 -14.92 5.83
CA VAL A 110 4.63 -15.56 4.72
C VAL A 110 4.11 -14.49 3.73
N PRO A 111 4.88 -14.06 2.72
CA PRO A 111 4.41 -13.11 1.71
C PRO A 111 3.22 -13.65 0.89
N VAL A 112 3.04 -14.98 0.85
CA VAL A 112 1.90 -15.66 0.18
C VAL A 112 0.56 -15.37 0.87
N LEU A 113 0.54 -15.03 2.16
CA LEU A 113 -0.70 -14.73 2.90
C LEU A 113 -1.18 -13.27 2.73
N GLY A 114 -0.57 -12.51 1.82
CA GLY A 114 -0.95 -11.13 1.54
C GLY A 114 -0.34 -10.10 2.51
N VAL A 115 -0.72 -8.84 2.29
CA VAL A 115 -0.32 -7.70 3.13
C VAL A 115 -1.40 -7.42 4.16
N LEU A 116 -1.01 -7.05 5.38
CA LEU A 116 -1.94 -6.47 6.33
C LEU A 116 -2.14 -5.01 5.95
N HIS A 117 -3.37 -4.56 5.83
CA HIS A 117 -3.68 -3.16 5.59
C HIS A 117 -4.66 -2.61 6.61
N GLY A 118 -4.58 -1.32 6.84
CA GLY A 118 -5.57 -0.55 7.58
C GLY A 118 -5.70 0.84 6.98
N SER A 119 -6.90 1.40 7.02
CA SER A 119 -7.19 2.75 6.57
C SER A 119 -7.74 3.60 7.72
N ARG A 120 -7.46 4.90 7.69
CA ARG A 120 -8.00 5.89 8.63
C ARG A 120 -8.21 7.22 7.91
N GLU A 121 -8.99 8.11 8.53
CA GLU A 121 -9.16 9.49 8.08
C GLU A 121 -9.55 9.62 6.60
N ALA A 122 -10.40 8.72 6.11
CA ALA A 122 -10.94 8.80 4.76
C ALA A 122 -11.84 10.04 4.63
N ARG A 123 -11.57 10.90 3.64
CA ARG A 123 -12.40 12.08 3.37
C ARG A 123 -12.51 12.40 1.89
N VAL A 124 -13.72 12.71 1.44
CA VAL A 124 -14.03 13.26 0.11
C VAL A 124 -14.52 14.68 0.28
N ILE A 125 -13.95 15.62 -0.47
CA ILE A 125 -14.32 17.04 -0.46
C ILE A 125 -15.47 17.25 -1.43
N THR A 126 -16.64 17.58 -0.88
CA THR A 126 -17.86 17.73 -1.65
C THR A 126 -18.19 19.18 -1.94
N GLU A 127 -19.13 19.43 -2.84
CA GLU A 127 -19.62 20.79 -3.13
C GLU A 127 -20.25 21.48 -1.89
N LYS A 128 -20.73 20.70 -0.92
CA LYS A 128 -21.27 21.22 0.34
C LYS A 128 -20.16 21.88 1.17
N ASP A 129 -18.98 21.26 1.23
CA ASP A 129 -17.80 21.83 1.88
C ASP A 129 -17.38 23.13 1.19
N ILE A 130 -17.53 23.22 -0.14
CA ILE A 130 -17.20 24.43 -0.91
C ILE A 130 -18.17 25.58 -0.64
N LYS A 131 -19.46 25.28 -0.49
CA LYS A 131 -20.51 26.29 -0.24
C LYS A 131 -20.39 26.91 1.15
N ASP A 132 -19.94 26.15 2.14
CA ASP A 132 -19.62 26.69 3.46
C ASP A 132 -18.16 27.20 3.48
N LYS A 133 -17.99 28.51 3.26
CA LYS A 133 -16.68 29.16 3.22
C LYS A 133 -15.81 28.91 4.46
N VAL A 134 -16.40 28.84 5.65
CA VAL A 134 -15.66 28.61 6.90
C VAL A 134 -15.16 27.17 6.95
N SER A 135 -15.98 26.22 6.49
CA SER A 135 -15.56 24.83 6.37
C SER A 135 -14.51 24.65 5.28
N LEU A 136 -14.68 25.29 4.12
CA LEU A 136 -13.80 25.17 2.96
C LEU A 136 -12.36 25.55 3.31
N GLU A 137 -12.17 26.63 4.06
CA GLU A 137 -10.83 27.08 4.44
C GLU A 137 -10.13 26.03 5.32
N ARG A 138 -10.84 25.44 6.30
CA ARG A 138 -10.29 24.36 7.13
C ARG A 138 -10.01 23.10 6.32
N VAL A 139 -10.93 22.71 5.44
CA VAL A 139 -10.78 21.54 4.57
C VAL A 139 -9.60 21.72 3.62
N ALA A 140 -9.43 22.90 3.04
CA ALA A 140 -8.34 23.19 2.12
C ALA A 140 -6.97 23.18 2.82
N ILE A 141 -6.89 23.69 4.05
CA ILE A 141 -5.67 23.63 4.86
C ILE A 141 -5.33 22.18 5.21
N ASP A 142 -6.30 21.42 5.70
CA ASP A 142 -6.16 19.99 6.05
C ASP A 142 -5.78 19.13 4.83
N TYR A 143 -6.42 19.34 3.69
CA TYR A 143 -6.06 18.68 2.43
C TYR A 143 -4.63 19.03 2.01
N ARG A 144 -4.22 20.30 2.08
CA ARG A 144 -2.88 20.72 1.66
C ARG A 144 -1.77 20.20 2.57
N ASP A 145 -2.05 20.03 3.85
CA ASP A 145 -1.11 19.46 4.82
C ASP A 145 -0.84 17.97 4.52
N LYS A 146 -1.91 17.22 4.24
CA LYS A 146 -1.85 15.78 3.93
C LYS A 146 -1.41 15.47 2.50
N CYS A 147 -1.77 16.35 1.57
CA CYS A 147 -1.55 16.21 0.13
C CYS A 147 -0.72 17.39 -0.40
N PRO A 148 0.56 17.48 -0.02
CA PRO A 148 1.42 18.56 -0.51
C PRO A 148 1.58 18.43 -2.03
N ARG A 149 1.34 19.52 -2.78
CA ARG A 149 1.73 19.56 -4.19
C ARG A 149 3.23 19.33 -4.26
N ASN A 150 3.66 18.33 -5.04
CA ASN A 150 5.05 17.91 -5.20
C ASN A 150 6.00 19.11 -5.12
N LYS A 151 6.95 19.05 -4.18
CA LYS A 151 8.08 20.00 -4.13
C LYS A 151 9.05 19.70 -5.24
#